data_AF-A0A9W7YJQ9-F1
#
_entry.id   AF-A0A9W7YJQ9-F1
#
_cell.length_a   1.000
_cell.length_b   1.000
_cell.length_c   1.000
_cell.angle_alpha   90.00
_cell.angle_beta   90.00
_cell.angle_gamma   90.00
#
_symmetry.space_group_name_H-M   'P 1'
#
loop_
_entity.id
_entity.type
_entity.pdbx_description
1 polymer ?
#
loop_
_entity_poly.entity_id
_entity_poly.type
_entity_poly.pdbx_seq_one_letter_code
_entity_poly.pdbx_strand_id
1 'polypeptide(L)'
;MQKQLCRRRIDEIYALPQADRADLSLRQFSDTLILLQHPPVYTNGRRNHGKLQPDEIERLHALDCDYVETNRGGEITFHGPGQLVGYPNLYLKDHFLATKCFVKGLEYTIAETCAHFGIEAKTIPGFPGVWTSPTQKVAALGTHVQR
;
A
#
# COMPACT_ATOMS: atom_id res chain seq x y z
N MET A 1 -2.14 -14.24 23.56
CA MET A 1 -2.76 -12.92 23.29
C MET A 1 -2.56 -12.60 21.80
N GLN A 2 -3.45 -13.08 20.93
CA GLN A 2 -3.39 -12.78 19.49
C GLN A 2 -3.66 -11.28 19.32
N LYS A 3 -2.64 -10.51 18.92
CA LYS A 3 -2.85 -9.15 18.42
C LYS A 3 -3.64 -9.28 17.12
N GLN A 4 -4.96 -9.17 17.22
CA GLN A 4 -5.83 -9.09 16.06
C GLN A 4 -5.39 -7.86 15.26
N LEU A 5 -4.74 -8.07 14.11
CA LEU A 5 -4.49 -6.99 13.16
C LEU A 5 -5.84 -6.31 12.91
N CYS A 6 -5.95 -5.04 13.28
CA CYS A 6 -7.21 -4.30 13.24
C CYS A 6 -7.70 -4.28 11.79
N ARG A 7 -8.85 -4.91 11.52
CA ARG A 7 -9.50 -4.79 10.22
C ARG A 7 -10.09 -3.39 10.13
N ARG A 8 -9.67 -2.61 9.15
CA ARG A 8 -10.20 -1.26 8.92
C ARG A 8 -10.65 -1.14 7.48
N ARG A 9 -11.67 -0.33 7.21
CA ARG A 9 -12.01 0.02 5.83
C ARG A 9 -10.96 0.99 5.28
N ILE A 10 -10.84 1.07 3.97
CA ILE A 10 -9.78 1.88 3.37
C ILE A 10 -10.02 3.38 3.52
N ASP A 11 -11.29 3.81 3.50
CA ASP A 11 -11.72 5.19 3.74
C ASP A 11 -11.33 5.67 5.16
N GLU A 12 -11.42 4.80 6.16
CA GLU A 12 -10.98 5.08 7.53
C GLU A 12 -9.47 5.37 7.62
N ILE A 13 -8.67 4.79 6.73
CA ILE A 13 -7.21 5.06 6.67
C ILE A 13 -6.93 6.39 6.00
N TYR A 14 -7.63 6.69 4.91
CA TYR A 14 -7.49 7.99 4.23
C TYR A 14 -8.04 9.15 5.08
N ALA A 15 -8.96 8.88 6.01
CA ALA A 15 -9.47 9.85 6.96
C ALA A 15 -8.55 10.09 8.17
N LEU A 16 -7.51 9.27 8.39
CA LEU A 16 -6.55 9.53 9.46
C LEU A 16 -5.85 10.88 9.23
N PRO A 17 -5.62 11.67 10.30
CA PRO A 17 -4.90 12.93 10.18
C PRO A 17 -3.60 12.73 9.41
N GLN A 18 -3.56 13.27 8.20
CA GLN A 18 -2.33 13.44 7.47
C GLN A 18 -1.73 14.73 8.00
N ALA A 19 -0.49 14.68 8.46
CA ALA A 19 0.13 15.82 9.10
C ALA A 19 0.07 17.05 8.17
N ASP A 20 -0.54 18.13 8.68
CA ASP A 20 -0.96 19.27 7.88
C ASP A 20 0.25 20.11 7.43
N ARG A 21 0.19 20.63 6.20
CA ARG A 21 1.36 21.14 5.46
C ARG A 21 1.86 22.51 5.91
N ALA A 22 0.99 23.31 6.51
CA ALA A 22 1.20 24.74 6.66
C ALA A 22 1.99 25.13 7.91
N ASP A 23 2.11 24.24 8.89
CA ASP A 23 2.76 24.56 10.15
C ASP A 23 3.78 23.48 10.54
N LEU A 24 5.03 23.69 10.13
CA LEU A 24 6.15 22.84 10.54
C LEU A 24 6.40 22.89 12.05
N SER A 25 5.84 23.87 12.77
CA SER A 25 5.88 23.93 14.24
C SER A 25 4.84 23.02 14.91
N LEU A 26 3.83 22.57 14.16
CA LEU A 26 2.88 21.51 14.52
C LEU A 26 3.32 20.12 14.01
N ARG A 27 4.63 19.90 13.74
CA ARG A 27 5.23 18.57 13.51
C ARG A 27 5.10 17.70 14.78
N GLN A 28 3.87 17.32 15.12
CA GLN A 28 3.56 16.41 16.23
C GLN A 28 3.60 14.94 15.81
N PHE A 29 3.70 14.65 14.50
CA PHE A 29 3.68 13.29 14.00
C PHE A 29 5.08 12.85 13.59
N SER A 30 5.66 11.97 14.42
CA SER A 30 6.79 11.15 14.06
C SER A 30 6.45 10.25 12.88
N ASP A 31 7.46 9.85 12.12
CA ASP A 31 7.36 8.77 11.13
C ASP A 31 6.58 7.59 11.70
N THR A 32 5.55 7.16 10.97
CA THR A 32 4.61 6.14 11.45
C THR A 32 4.45 5.04 10.42
N LEU A 33 4.48 3.79 10.86
CA LEU A 33 4.11 2.63 10.06
C LEU A 33 2.78 2.07 10.56
N ILE A 34 1.74 2.17 9.75
CA ILE A 34 0.44 1.56 10.05
C ILE A 34 0.42 0.16 9.43
N LEU A 35 0.15 -0.86 10.25
CA LEU A 35 0.02 -2.25 9.82
C LEU A 35 -1.38 -2.77 10.15
N LEU A 36 -2.06 -3.31 9.14
CA LEU A 36 -3.45 -3.75 9.26
C LEU A 36 -3.84 -4.79 8.20
N GLN A 37 -5.12 -5.13 8.18
CA GLN A 37 -5.76 -5.84 7.06
C GLN A 37 -7.04 -5.09 6.66
N HIS A 38 -7.47 -5.24 5.42
CA HIS A 38 -8.75 -4.74 4.95
C HIS A 38 -9.79 -5.86 4.83
N PRO A 39 -11.10 -5.56 4.95
CA PRO A 39 -12.13 -6.32 4.25
C PRO A 39 -11.82 -6.41 2.74
N PRO A 40 -12.43 -7.34 1.98
CA PRO A 40 -12.23 -7.43 0.54
C PRO A 40 -12.46 -6.09 -0.15
N VAL A 41 -11.46 -5.59 -0.86
CA VAL A 41 -11.53 -4.32 -1.60
C VAL A 41 -10.59 -4.31 -2.79
N TYR A 42 -11.09 -3.88 -3.95
CA TYR A 42 -10.27 -3.47 -5.07
C TYR A 42 -9.98 -1.98 -4.99
N THR A 43 -8.71 -1.62 -5.09
CA THR A 43 -8.28 -0.22 -5.16
C THR A 43 -7.76 0.10 -6.53
N ASN A 44 -8.19 1.23 -7.10
CA ASN A 44 -7.73 1.69 -8.40
C ASN A 44 -6.67 2.78 -8.21
N GLY A 45 -5.49 2.58 -8.78
CA GLY A 45 -4.38 3.53 -8.69
C GLY A 45 -4.30 4.47 -9.88
N ARG A 46 -3.51 5.54 -9.76
CA ARG A 46 -3.41 6.62 -10.76
C ARG A 46 -2.87 6.21 -12.13
N ARG A 47 -2.20 5.06 -12.25
CA ARG A 47 -1.69 4.57 -13.55
C ARG A 47 -2.70 3.73 -14.30
N ASN A 48 -3.80 3.34 -13.65
CA ASN A 48 -4.87 2.70 -14.39
C ASN A 48 -5.63 3.78 -15.17
N HIS A 49 -5.61 3.68 -16.49
CA HIS A 49 -6.32 4.61 -17.36
C HIS A 49 -7.82 4.27 -17.47
N GLY A 50 -8.22 3.07 -17.04
CA GLY A 50 -9.62 2.65 -16.98
C GLY A 50 -10.18 2.75 -15.57
N LYS A 51 -11.39 3.31 -15.44
CA LYS A 51 -12.24 3.04 -14.29
C LYS A 51 -13.03 1.77 -14.56
N LEU A 52 -13.34 1.02 -13.51
CA LEU A 52 -14.32 -0.06 -13.66
C LEU A 52 -15.66 0.53 -14.10
N GLN A 53 -16.36 -0.20 -14.97
CA GLN A 53 -17.70 0.19 -15.37
C GLN A 53 -18.67 0.05 -14.19
N PRO A 54 -19.78 0.83 -14.14
CA PRO A 54 -20.71 0.78 -13.03
C PRO A 54 -21.26 -0.62 -12.73
N ASP A 55 -21.54 -1.43 -13.76
CA ASP A 55 -22.01 -2.80 -13.63
C ASP A 55 -20.95 -3.74 -13.02
N GLU A 56 -19.67 -3.52 -13.33
CA GLU A 56 -18.57 -4.27 -12.70
C GLU A 56 -18.45 -3.93 -11.20
N ILE A 57 -18.62 -2.65 -10.85
CA ILE A 57 -18.60 -2.19 -9.44
C ILE A 57 -19.79 -2.80 -8.68
N GLU A 58 -20.99 -2.80 -9.26
CA GLU A 58 -22.16 -3.44 -8.65
C GLU A 58 -21.95 -4.93 -8.41
N ARG A 59 -21.30 -5.63 -9.36
CA ARG A 59 -20.94 -7.05 -9.20
C ARG A 59 -19.95 -7.28 -8.07
N LEU A 60 -18.99 -6.38 -7.86
CA LEU A 60 -18.06 -6.47 -6.73
C LEU A 60 -18.80 -6.27 -5.39
N HIS A 61 -19.68 -5.29 -5.30
CA HIS A 61 -20.47 -5.06 -4.09
C HIS A 61 -21.39 -6.25 -3.75
N ALA A 62 -21.96 -6.91 -4.76
CA ALA A 62 -22.74 -8.13 -4.56
C ALA A 62 -21.92 -9.32 -4.01
N LEU A 63 -20.58 -9.25 -4.07
CA LEU A 63 -19.65 -10.22 -3.51
C LEU A 63 -19.01 -9.74 -2.19
N ASP A 64 -19.61 -8.74 -1.52
CA ASP A 64 -19.06 -8.10 -0.32
C ASP A 64 -17.63 -7.57 -0.51
N CYS A 65 -17.35 -7.06 -1.72
CA CYS A 65 -16.05 -6.49 -2.10
C CYS A 65 -16.19 -5.04 -2.54
N ASP A 66 -15.52 -4.13 -1.84
CA ASP A 66 -15.57 -2.71 -2.15
C ASP A 66 -14.72 -2.36 -3.39
N TYR A 67 -15.04 -1.23 -4.03
CA TYR A 67 -14.19 -0.61 -5.04
C TYR A 67 -13.88 0.83 -4.68
N VAL A 68 -12.59 1.18 -4.62
CA VAL A 68 -12.14 2.51 -4.21
C VAL A 68 -11.08 3.09 -5.15
N GLU A 69 -11.34 4.30 -5.65
CA GLU A 69 -10.36 5.10 -6.38
C GLU A 69 -9.35 5.72 -5.41
N THR A 70 -8.06 5.64 -5.76
CA THR A 70 -6.97 6.06 -4.86
C THR A 70 -5.94 6.92 -5.57
N ASN A 71 -5.17 7.66 -4.77
CA ASN A 71 -4.10 8.52 -5.25
C ASN A 71 -2.73 7.81 -5.34
N ARG A 72 -2.64 6.53 -4.98
CA ARG A 72 -1.38 5.78 -5.08
C ARG A 72 -0.99 5.56 -6.54
N GLY A 73 0.31 5.37 -6.76
CA GLY A 73 0.83 4.84 -8.01
C GLY A 73 0.38 3.40 -8.26
N GLY A 74 0.64 2.93 -9.48
CA GLY A 74 0.26 1.59 -9.93
C GLY A 74 -1.16 1.52 -10.49
N GLU A 75 -1.54 0.34 -10.94
CA GLU A 75 -2.85 0.03 -11.51
C GLU A 75 -3.81 -0.48 -10.43
N ILE A 76 -4.84 -1.23 -10.80
CA ILE A 76 -5.77 -1.87 -9.87
C ILE A 76 -5.07 -2.95 -9.02
N THR A 77 -5.44 -3.08 -7.75
CA THR A 77 -4.97 -4.17 -6.87
C THR A 77 -6.03 -4.57 -5.86
N PHE A 78 -5.93 -5.79 -5.33
CA PHE A 78 -6.85 -6.33 -4.33
C PHE A 78 -6.22 -6.33 -2.93
N HIS A 79 -7.05 -6.02 -1.93
CA HIS A 79 -6.75 -6.23 -0.52
C HIS A 79 -7.86 -7.04 0.15
N GLY A 80 -7.50 -7.84 1.15
CA GLY A 80 -8.48 -8.63 1.89
C GLY A 80 -7.89 -9.35 3.11
N PRO A 81 -8.73 -10.13 3.83
CA PRO A 81 -8.30 -10.89 4.98
C PRO A 81 -7.14 -11.84 4.66
N GLY A 82 -6.16 -11.91 5.55
CA GLY A 82 -4.92 -12.68 5.39
C GLY A 82 -3.79 -11.91 4.71
N GLN A 83 -4.07 -10.76 4.08
CA GLN A 83 -3.05 -9.90 3.50
C GLN A 83 -2.63 -8.82 4.52
N LEU A 84 -1.36 -8.82 4.92
CA LEU A 84 -0.78 -7.71 5.69
C LEU A 84 -0.63 -6.48 4.77
N VAL A 85 -1.26 -5.37 5.15
CA VAL A 85 -1.13 -4.09 4.46
C VAL A 85 -0.34 -3.13 5.34
N GLY A 86 0.66 -2.48 4.73
CA GLY A 86 1.50 -1.49 5.39
C GLY A 86 1.38 -0.11 4.74
N TYR A 87 1.11 0.91 5.54
CA TYR A 87 1.12 2.31 5.14
C TYR A 87 2.23 3.05 5.90
N PRO A 88 3.45 3.15 5.35
CA PRO A 88 4.47 4.03 5.89
C PRO A 88 4.08 5.48 5.59
N ASN A 89 3.81 6.25 6.64
CA ASN A 89 3.58 7.69 6.58
C ASN A 89 4.85 8.40 7.06
N LEU A 90 5.66 8.85 6.12
CA LEU A 90 7.01 9.33 6.37
C LEU A 90 7.27 10.68 5.72
N TYR A 91 8.07 11.51 6.39
CA TYR A 91 8.63 12.72 5.80
C TYR A 91 9.95 12.41 5.11
N LEU A 92 9.89 12.06 3.81
CA LEU A 92 11.09 11.63 3.06
C LEU A 92 12.25 12.66 3.07
N LYS A 93 11.95 13.96 3.21
CA LYS A 93 12.97 15.02 3.31
C LYS A 93 13.84 14.88 4.55
N ASP A 94 13.26 14.45 5.67
CA ASP A 94 13.98 14.30 6.94
C ASP A 94 14.99 13.13 6.87
N HIS A 95 14.80 12.21 5.92
CA HIS A 95 15.69 11.08 5.63
C HIS A 95 16.57 11.30 4.40
N PHE A 96 16.52 12.47 3.78
CA PHE A 96 17.22 12.76 2.52
C PHE A 96 16.90 11.74 1.40
N LEU A 97 15.69 11.16 1.41
CA LEU A 97 15.28 10.12 0.48
C LEU A 97 14.52 10.69 -0.72
N ALA A 98 14.97 10.37 -1.92
CA ALA A 98 14.13 10.51 -3.11
C ALA A 98 13.05 9.42 -3.12
N THR A 99 11.87 9.72 -3.69
CA THR A 99 10.75 8.77 -3.79
C THR A 99 11.15 7.42 -4.40
N LYS A 100 11.97 7.42 -5.45
CA LYS A 100 12.46 6.17 -6.07
C LYS A 100 13.33 5.35 -5.12
N CYS A 101 14.18 6.01 -4.31
CA CYS A 101 15.02 5.34 -3.32
C CYS A 101 14.16 4.75 -2.20
N PHE A 102 13.16 5.50 -1.73
CA PHE A 102 12.20 5.02 -0.73
C PHE A 102 11.45 3.76 -1.21
N VAL A 103 10.88 3.79 -2.42
CA VAL A 103 10.15 2.64 -2.97
C VAL A 103 11.08 1.42 -3.12
N LYS A 104 12.29 1.60 -3.65
CA LYS A 104 13.28 0.51 -3.74
C LYS A 104 13.65 -0.02 -2.35
N GLY A 105 13.81 0.85 -1.37
CA GLY A 105 14.08 0.47 0.03
C GLY A 105 12.98 -0.44 0.57
N LEU A 106 11.70 -0.08 0.37
CA LEU A 106 10.57 -0.94 0.75
C LEU A 106 10.61 -2.30 0.05
N GLU A 107 10.89 -2.35 -1.25
CA GLU A 107 11.02 -3.61 -1.99
C GLU A 107 12.10 -4.52 -1.40
N TYR A 108 13.28 -3.96 -1.10
CA TYR A 108 14.36 -4.70 -0.46
C TYR A 108 13.98 -5.18 0.95
N THR A 109 13.42 -4.31 1.79
CA THR A 109 13.00 -4.69 3.15
C THR A 109 11.99 -5.83 3.13
N ILE A 110 11.04 -5.82 2.19
CA ILE A 110 10.06 -6.91 2.05
C ILE A 110 10.75 -8.19 1.59
N ALA A 111 11.65 -8.13 0.61
CA ALA A 111 12.40 -9.30 0.15
C ALA A 111 13.26 -9.92 1.27
N GLU A 112 13.95 -9.09 2.05
CA GLU A 112 14.71 -9.54 3.23
C GLU A 112 13.81 -10.14 4.31
N THR A 113 12.63 -9.56 4.52
CA THR A 113 11.63 -10.13 5.43
C THR A 113 11.18 -11.51 4.94
N CYS A 114 10.89 -11.68 3.65
CA CYS A 114 10.59 -12.99 3.08
C CYS A 114 11.74 -13.99 3.31
N ALA A 115 12.98 -13.58 3.06
CA ALA A 115 14.15 -14.41 3.26
C ALA A 115 14.32 -14.85 4.74
N HIS A 116 14.01 -13.97 5.69
CA HIS A 116 13.99 -14.31 7.12
C HIS A 116 13.01 -15.45 7.45
N PHE A 117 11.91 -15.57 6.71
CA PHE A 117 10.95 -16.68 6.82
C PHE A 117 11.24 -17.85 5.88
N GLY A 118 12.41 -17.89 5.22
CA GLY A 118 12.80 -18.95 4.30
C GLY A 118 12.10 -18.90 2.93
N ILE A 119 11.50 -17.76 2.58
CA ILE A 119 10.85 -17.53 1.29
C ILE A 119 11.82 -16.76 0.39
N GLU A 120 12.29 -17.40 -0.68
CA GLU A 120 13.10 -16.71 -1.69
C GLU A 120 12.24 -15.71 -2.46
N ALA A 121 12.56 -14.43 -2.34
CA ALA A 121 11.85 -13.37 -3.04
C ALA A 121 12.83 -12.26 -3.48
N LYS A 122 12.52 -11.62 -4.61
CA LYS A 122 13.40 -10.62 -5.23
C LYS A 122 12.60 -9.52 -5.93
N THR A 123 13.30 -8.45 -6.25
CA THR A 123 12.80 -7.41 -7.16
C THR A 123 13.07 -7.81 -8.61
N ILE A 124 12.19 -7.41 -9.52
CA ILE A 124 12.36 -7.67 -10.95
C ILE A 124 12.39 -6.31 -11.68
N PRO A 125 13.46 -5.98 -12.41
CA PRO A 125 13.54 -4.73 -13.17
C PRO A 125 12.33 -4.53 -14.09
N GLY A 126 11.68 -3.37 -13.99
CA GLY A 126 10.50 -3.02 -14.78
C GLY A 126 9.17 -3.51 -14.21
N PHE A 127 9.18 -4.36 -13.18
CA PHE A 127 7.98 -4.95 -12.58
C PHE A 127 7.87 -4.60 -11.09
N PRO A 128 7.17 -3.50 -10.73
CA PRO A 128 7.04 -3.05 -9.35
C PRO A 128 6.45 -4.12 -8.44
N GLY A 129 7.04 -4.28 -7.26
CA GLY A 129 6.68 -5.33 -6.32
C GLY A 129 7.83 -6.26 -5.97
N VAL A 130 7.52 -7.21 -5.09
CA VAL A 130 8.42 -8.30 -4.71
C VAL A 130 7.84 -9.62 -5.20
N TRP A 131 8.70 -10.49 -5.70
CA TRP A 131 8.33 -11.66 -6.49
C TRP A 131 9.09 -12.90 -6.03
N THR A 132 8.39 -14.03 -5.91
CA THR A 132 9.00 -15.35 -5.60
C THR A 132 9.41 -16.09 -6.87
N SER A 133 8.81 -15.75 -8.01
CA SER A 133 9.17 -16.24 -9.33
C SER A 133 8.85 -15.17 -10.38
N PRO A 134 9.27 -15.33 -11.65
CA PRO A 134 8.95 -14.36 -12.71
C PRO A 134 7.45 -14.09 -12.91
N THR A 135 6.58 -14.99 -12.43
CA THR A 135 5.12 -14.90 -12.62
C THR A 135 4.34 -14.79 -11.30
N GLN A 136 4.99 -14.92 -10.15
CA GLN A 136 4.33 -14.92 -8.84
C GLN A 136 4.80 -13.74 -7.99
N LYS A 137 3.90 -12.78 -7.79
CA LYS A 137 4.12 -11.62 -6.94
C LYS A 137 3.73 -11.96 -5.49
N VAL A 138 4.63 -11.72 -4.55
CA VAL A 138 4.37 -11.88 -3.11
C VAL A 138 3.95 -10.57 -2.44
N ALA A 139 4.41 -9.42 -2.95
CA ALA A 139 4.00 -8.12 -2.44
C ALA A 139 3.81 -7.10 -3.57
N ALA A 140 2.66 -6.41 -3.52
CA ALA A 140 2.40 -5.24 -4.34
C ALA A 140 2.89 -3.98 -3.62
N LEU A 141 3.42 -3.01 -4.38
CA LEU A 141 3.80 -1.71 -3.86
C LEU A 141 3.16 -0.59 -4.68
N GLY A 142 2.52 0.34 -3.99
CA GLY A 142 1.95 1.54 -4.58
C GLY A 142 1.95 2.66 -3.56
N THR A 143 2.73 3.71 -3.82
CA THR A 143 2.87 4.86 -2.91
C THR A 143 2.24 6.10 -3.54
N HIS A 144 1.71 6.99 -2.69
CA HIS A 144 1.38 8.35 -3.05
C HIS A 144 2.41 9.26 -2.40
N VAL A 145 3.02 10.14 -3.19
CA VAL A 145 3.91 11.19 -2.66
C VAL A 145 3.34 12.52 -3.12
N GLN A 146 3.12 13.41 -2.16
CA GLN A 146 2.63 14.75 -2.41
C GLN A 146 3.73 15.74 -1.99
N ARG A 147 4.01 16.72 -2.85
CA ARG A 147 5.00 17.79 -2.58
C ARG A 147 4.35 19.02 -1.99
#